data_AF-A0A1X9LLK8-F1
#
_entry.id   AF-A0A1X9LLK8-F1
#
_cell.length_a   1.000
_cell.length_b   1.000
_cell.length_c   1.000
_cell.angle_alpha   90.00
_cell.angle_beta   90.00
_cell.angle_gamma   90.00
#
_symmetry.space_group_name_H-M   'P 1'
#
loop_
_entity.id
_entity.type
_entity.pdbx_description
1 polymer ?
#
loop_
_entity_poly.entity_id
_entity_poly.type
_entity_poly.pdbx_seq_one_letter_code
_entity_poly.pdbx_strand_id
1 'polypeptide(L)'
;MAVADVAHWSPRRQLVRTGEHEWLMRDGADRIAIVRAVRMRGRVHFRAVTWAAESEGRHLLGYFPDLDSLAAIVWREWLIAHGRSTDLPPR
;
A
#
# COMPACT_ATOMS: atom_id res chain seq x y z
N MET A 1 7.17 -31.50 -17.64
CA MET A 1 6.08 -30.82 -16.90
C MET A 1 6.69 -29.68 -16.12
N ALA A 2 6.52 -28.44 -16.56
CA ALA A 2 6.87 -27.28 -15.75
C ALA A 2 5.74 -27.09 -14.73
N VAL A 3 6.06 -27.18 -13.44
CA VAL A 3 5.16 -26.69 -12.40
C VAL A 3 5.11 -25.18 -12.54
N ALA A 4 3.95 -24.64 -12.90
CA ALA A 4 3.72 -23.21 -12.83
C ALA A 4 3.82 -22.81 -11.35
N ASP A 5 4.81 -21.97 -11.02
CA ASP A 5 4.93 -21.35 -9.72
C ASP A 5 3.64 -20.58 -9.44
N VAL A 6 2.81 -21.07 -8.50
CA VAL A 6 1.63 -20.34 -8.05
C VAL A 6 2.16 -19.13 -7.30
N ALA A 7 2.36 -18.03 -8.01
CA ALA A 7 2.95 -16.83 -7.47
C ALA A 7 2.11 -16.35 -6.27
N HIS A 8 2.56 -16.66 -5.05
CA HIS A 8 1.83 -16.34 -3.81
C HIS A 8 1.49 -14.85 -3.79
N TRP A 9 0.23 -14.54 -3.53
CA TRP A 9 -0.24 -13.17 -3.47
C TRP A 9 0.41 -12.43 -2.30
N SER A 10 0.67 -11.13 -2.47
CA SER A 10 1.04 -10.26 -1.35
C SER A 10 0.52 -8.83 -1.55
N PRO A 11 0.20 -8.10 -0.47
CA PRO A 11 -0.22 -6.69 -0.54
C PRO A 11 0.77 -5.81 -1.29
N ARG A 12 2.07 -6.10 -1.17
CA ARG A 12 3.14 -5.35 -1.84
C ARG A 12 2.93 -5.24 -3.35
N ARG A 13 2.39 -6.27 -3.99
CA ARG A 13 2.15 -6.28 -5.45
C ARG A 13 1.10 -5.26 -5.89
N GLN A 14 0.32 -4.72 -4.97
CA GLN A 14 -0.68 -3.68 -5.24
C GLN A 14 -0.08 -2.27 -5.28
N LEU A 15 1.20 -2.09 -4.92
CA LEU A 15 1.88 -0.81 -5.02
C LEU A 15 2.38 -0.59 -6.45
N VAL A 16 1.81 0.41 -7.11
CA VAL A 16 2.25 0.87 -8.43
C VAL A 16 3.12 2.11 -8.25
N ARG A 17 4.35 2.07 -8.74
CA ARG A 17 5.26 3.24 -8.70
C ARG A 17 4.71 4.33 -9.63
N THR A 18 4.49 5.53 -9.11
CA THR A 18 3.97 6.70 -9.84
C THR A 18 5.01 7.79 -10.02
N GLY A 19 6.12 7.73 -9.27
CA GLY A 19 7.27 8.61 -9.41
C GLY A 19 8.51 8.00 -8.80
N GLU A 20 9.62 8.75 -8.79
CA GLU A 20 10.90 8.26 -8.27
C GLU A 20 10.81 7.80 -6.80
N HIS A 21 10.04 8.53 -6.00
CA HIS A 21 9.89 8.26 -4.57
C HIS A 21 8.42 8.13 -4.17
N GLU A 22 7.54 7.81 -5.11
CA GLU A 22 6.10 7.76 -4.89
C GLU A 22 5.47 6.48 -5.47
N TRP A 23 4.52 5.94 -4.72
CA TRP A 23 3.69 4.80 -5.11
C TRP A 23 2.22 5.09 -4.80
N LEU A 24 1.35 4.48 -5.59
CA LEU A 24 -0.08 4.41 -5.35
C LEU A 24 -0.46 2.96 -5.10
N MET A 25 -1.07 2.68 -3.95
CA MET A 25 -1.70 1.39 -3.68
C MET A 25 -3.12 1.38 -4.24
N ARG A 26 -3.50 0.30 -4.92
CA ARG A 26 -4.80 0.16 -5.57
C ARG A 26 -5.39 -1.25 -5.39
N ASP A 27 -6.71 -1.37 -5.50
CA ASP A 27 -7.45 -2.63 -5.59
C ASP A 27 -8.38 -2.52 -6.79
N GLY A 28 -8.04 -3.16 -7.91
CA GLY A 28 -8.68 -2.89 -9.20
C GLY A 28 -8.64 -1.39 -9.57
N ALA A 29 -9.82 -0.77 -9.66
CA ALA A 29 -9.98 0.66 -9.93
C ALA A 29 -9.89 1.55 -8.68
N ASP A 30 -10.03 0.97 -7.49
CA ASP A 30 -10.04 1.71 -6.23
C ASP A 30 -8.62 2.16 -5.87
N ARG A 31 -8.49 3.42 -5.45
CA ARG A 31 -7.24 4.00 -4.97
C ARG A 31 -7.27 3.97 -3.45
N ILE A 32 -6.29 3.30 -2.85
CA ILE A 32 -6.27 3.03 -1.41
C ILE A 32 -5.39 4.05 -0.70
N ALA A 33 -4.14 4.18 -1.11
CA ALA A 33 -3.15 4.97 -0.41
C ALA A 33 -2.10 5.57 -1.33
N ILE A 34 -1.60 6.73 -0.94
CA ILE A 34 -0.41 7.36 -1.54
C ILE A 34 0.76 7.11 -0.58
N VAL A 35 1.86 6.62 -1.14
CA VAL A 35 3.08 6.28 -0.40
C VAL A 35 4.22 7.11 -0.92
N ARG A 36 4.99 7.73 -0.02
CA ARG A 36 6.20 8.49 -0.36
C ARG A 36 7.40 8.01 0.44
N ALA A 37 8.53 7.83 -0.23
CA ALA A 37 9.80 7.68 0.47
C ALA A 37 10.25 9.05 0.99
N VAL A 38 10.58 9.11 2.28
CA VAL A 38 11.04 10.31 2.98
C VAL A 38 12.32 10.00 3.74
N ARG A 39 13.20 10.98 3.88
CA ARG A 39 14.42 10.83 4.68
C ARG A 39 14.20 11.47 6.05
N MET A 40 14.36 10.67 7.10
CA MET A 40 14.24 11.10 8.49
C MET A 40 15.43 10.56 9.29
N ARG A 41 16.15 11.43 10.00
CA ARG A 41 17.32 11.08 10.83
C ARG A 41 18.33 10.18 10.08
N GLY A 42 18.63 10.54 8.83
CA GLY A 42 19.59 9.81 7.99
C GLY A 42 19.08 8.52 7.33
N ARG A 43 17.88 8.02 7.70
CA ARG A 43 17.28 6.78 7.18
C ARG A 43 16.09 7.06 6.28
N VAL A 44 15.89 6.20 5.28
CA VAL A 44 14.68 6.23 4.45
C VAL A 44 13.53 5.57 5.21
N HIS A 45 12.37 6.20 5.18
CA HIS A 45 11.11 5.65 5.66
C HIS A 45 10.06 5.85 4.57
N PHE A 46 8.99 5.07 4.63
CA PHE A 46 7.86 5.18 3.72
C PHE A 46 6.67 5.75 4.47
N ARG A 47 6.23 6.95 4.09
CA ARG A 47 5.04 7.60 4.63
C ARG A 47 3.83 7.16 3.82
N ALA A 48 2.83 6.55 4.48
CA ALA A 48 1.55 6.21 3.85
C ALA A 48 0.45 7.15 4.31
N VAL A 49 -0.36 7.62 3.37
CA VAL A 49 -1.63 8.30 3.64
C VAL A 49 -2.76 7.64 2.86
N THR A 50 -3.99 7.74 3.36
CA THR A 50 -5.17 7.36 2.57
C THR A 50 -5.21 8.16 1.27
N TRP A 51 -5.81 7.56 0.23
CA TRP A 51 -6.10 8.30 -0.98
C TRP A 51 -7.32 9.21 -0.76
N ALA A 52 -7.20 10.43 -1.26
CA ALA A 52 -8.29 11.36 -1.49
C ALA A 52 -7.89 12.27 -2.67
N ALA A 53 -8.88 12.77 -3.41
CA ALA A 53 -8.65 13.69 -4.52
C ALA A 53 -7.85 14.91 -4.04
N GLU A 54 -8.39 15.60 -3.04
CA GLU A 54 -7.75 16.74 -2.38
C GLU A 54 -6.83 16.30 -1.25
N SER A 55 -5.82 17.12 -0.97
CA SER A 55 -4.80 16.78 0.01
C SER A 55 -5.31 16.80 1.46
N GLU A 56 -6.29 17.64 1.77
CA GLU A 56 -6.86 17.76 3.12
C GLU A 56 -7.67 16.53 3.55
N GLY A 57 -8.22 15.79 2.58
CA GLY A 57 -8.97 14.55 2.86
C GLY A 57 -8.09 13.33 3.15
N ARG A 58 -6.77 13.48 3.12
CA ARG A 58 -5.82 12.37 3.29
C ARG A 58 -5.43 12.23 4.75
N HIS A 59 -5.61 11.03 5.29
CA HIS A 59 -5.27 10.71 6.66
C HIS A 59 -3.94 9.93 6.72
N LEU A 60 -3.09 10.27 7.69
CA LEU A 60 -1.82 9.57 7.91
C LEU A 60 -2.10 8.17 8.46
N LEU A 61 -1.60 7.16 7.74
CA LEU A 61 -1.63 5.76 8.20
C LEU A 61 -0.35 5.41 8.98
N GLY A 62 0.77 6.07 8.64
CA GLY A 62 2.00 5.95 9.42
C GLY A 62 3.27 6.14 8.60
N TYR A 63 4.38 5.82 9.27
CA TYR A 63 5.72 5.77 8.68
C TYR A 63 6.29 4.37 8.91
N PHE A 64 6.80 3.78 7.84
CA PHE A 64 7.22 2.38 7.84
C PHE A 64 8.68 2.27 7.41
N PRO A 65 9.43 1.31 7.96
CA PRO A 65 10.83 1.10 7.59
C PRO A 65 10.97 0.48 6.19
N ASP A 66 9.96 -0.24 5.73
CA ASP A 66 9.93 -0.92 4.45
C ASP A 66 8.51 -0.92 3.84
N LEU A 67 8.47 -1.20 2.54
CA LEU A 67 7.24 -1.17 1.74
C LEU A 67 6.36 -2.43 1.96
N ASP A 68 6.88 -3.53 2.50
CA ASP A 68 6.13 -4.76 2.74
C ASP A 68 5.26 -4.64 3.99
N SER A 69 5.86 -4.19 5.10
CA SER A 69 5.18 -3.82 6.34
C SER A 69 4.11 -2.76 6.09
N LEU A 70 4.45 -1.73 5.29
CA LEU A 70 3.51 -0.70 4.89
C LEU A 70 2.32 -1.29 4.14
N ALA A 71 2.58 -2.07 3.09
CA ALA A 71 1.51 -2.61 2.25
C ALA A 71 0.58 -3.53 3.05
N ALA A 72 1.11 -4.33 3.97
CA ALA A 72 0.32 -5.18 4.85
C ALA A 72 -0.63 -4.36 5.74
N ILE A 73 -0.12 -3.30 6.38
CA ILE A 73 -0.95 -2.43 7.23
C ILE A 73 -1.98 -1.67 6.41
N VAL A 74 -1.58 -1.03 5.31
CA VAL A 74 -2.50 -0.30 4.44
C VAL A 74 -3.62 -1.19 3.90
N TRP A 75 -3.30 -2.42 3.47
CA TRP A 75 -4.29 -3.39 3.03
C TRP A 75 -5.27 -3.77 4.12
N ARG A 76 -4.75 -4.08 5.32
CA ARG A 76 -5.58 -4.42 6.48
C ARG A 76 -6.55 -3.29 6.83
N GLU A 77 -6.07 -2.05 6.90
CA GLU A 77 -6.91 -0.89 7.19
C GLU A 77 -7.97 -0.65 6.10
N TRP A 78 -7.62 -0.86 4.83
CA TRP A 78 -8.57 -0.81 3.72
C TRP A 78 -9.68 -1.86 3.87
N LEU A 79 -9.33 -3.11 4.16
CA LEU A 79 -10.29 -4.19 4.34
C LEU A 79 -11.23 -3.92 5.52
N ILE A 80 -10.69 -3.48 6.66
CA ILE A 80 -11.48 -3.10 7.85
C ILE A 80 -12.46 -1.98 7.51
N ALA A 81 -11.99 -0.91 6.86
CA ALA A 81 -12.84 0.23 6.49
C ALA A 81 -13.98 -0.15 5.52
N HIS A 82 -13.82 -1.23 4.76
CA HIS A 82 -14.80 -1.70 3.76
C HIS A 82 -15.55 -2.97 4.21
N GLY A 83 -15.42 -3.38 5.48
CA GLY A 83 -16.11 -4.56 6.03
C GLY A 83 -15.72 -5.89 5.37
N ARG A 84 -14.49 -5.98 4.84
CA ARG A 84 -13.95 -7.18 4.19
C ARG A 84 -13.10 -8.00 5.16
N SER A 85 -13.07 -9.32 4.98
CA SER A 85 -12.18 -10.20 5.77
C SER A 85 -10.71 -9.90 5.46
N THR A 86 -9.85 -9.91 6.48
CA THR A 86 -8.41 -9.55 6.39
C THR A 86 -7.57 -10.50 5.52
N ASP A 87 -8.12 -11.68 5.19
CA ASP A 87 -7.41 -12.73 4.45
C ASP A 87 -7.70 -12.69 2.94
N LEU A 88 -8.42 -11.67 2.46
CA LEU A 88 -8.85 -11.62 1.07
C LEU A 88 -7.76 -11.08 0.13
N PRO A 89 -7.53 -11.74 -1.02
CA PRO A 89 -6.78 -11.17 -2.12
C PRO A 89 -7.56 -10.02 -2.79
N PRO A 90 -6.89 -9.19 -3.61
CA PRO A 90 -7.48 -8.10 -4.39
C PRO A 90 -8.49 -8.62 -5.41
N ARG A 91 -9.35 -7.72 -5.86
CA ARG A 91 -10.41 -7.95 -6.84
C ARG A 91 -9.94 -7.72 -8.28
#